data_AF-A0A520INL6-F1
#
_entry.id   AF-A0A520INL6-F1
#
_cell.length_a   1.000
_cell.length_b   1.000
_cell.length_c   1.000
_cell.angle_alpha   90.00
_cell.angle_beta   90.00
_cell.angle_gamma   90.00
#
_symmetry.space_group_name_H-M   'P 1'
#
loop_
_entity.id
_entity.type
_entity.pdbx_description
1 polymer ?
#
loop_
_entity_poly.entity_id
_entity_poly.type
_entity_poly.pdbx_seq_one_letter_code
_entity_poly.pdbx_strand_id
1 'polypeptide(L)'
;MKKFFLAFGLAVLTISAASAQTTTTRSYTKANGTYVAPYTRTQSNNTNTDNWSTQGNSNPQTGTFGTRAQDYSAPASNYGAGQTIQTGPRGGQYYTNDSGRKVYVPKR
;
A
#
# COMPACT_ATOMS: atom_id res chain seq x y z
N MET A 1 -16.57 -8.26 -57.99
CA MET A 1 -16.09 -7.01 -57.33
C MET A 1 -17.13 -6.55 -56.32
N LYS A 2 -16.90 -6.73 -55.01
CA LYS A 2 -17.63 -6.02 -53.95
C LYS A 2 -16.63 -5.72 -52.83
N LYS A 3 -16.14 -4.48 -52.81
CA LYS A 3 -15.18 -3.98 -51.83
C LYS A 3 -15.95 -3.72 -50.54
N PHE A 4 -15.70 -4.51 -49.49
CA PHE A 4 -16.17 -4.16 -48.14
C PHE A 4 -15.21 -3.11 -47.56
N PHE A 5 -15.61 -1.84 -47.67
CA PHE A 5 -15.02 -0.78 -46.86
C PHE A 5 -15.68 -0.85 -45.48
N LEU A 6 -14.97 -1.38 -44.48
CA LEU A 6 -15.35 -1.19 -43.08
C LEU A 6 -14.45 -0.08 -42.52
N ALA A 7 -14.97 1.14 -42.54
CA ALA A 7 -14.34 2.28 -41.90
C ALA A 7 -14.87 2.42 -40.46
N PHE A 8 -13.90 2.61 -39.57
CA PHE A 8 -13.94 3.45 -38.38
C PHE A 8 -14.76 3.02 -37.15
N GLY A 9 -13.99 2.74 -36.09
CA GLY A 9 -14.39 2.95 -34.70
C GLY A 9 -13.13 3.14 -33.87
N LEU A 10 -12.51 4.33 -33.94
CA LEU A 10 -11.45 4.71 -33.01
C LEU A 10 -12.10 4.87 -31.62
N ALA A 11 -12.11 3.80 -30.84
CA ALA A 11 -12.52 3.87 -29.44
C ALA A 11 -11.51 4.75 -28.71
N VAL A 12 -11.90 5.99 -28.41
CA VAL A 12 -11.14 6.87 -27.53
C VAL A 12 -11.24 6.27 -26.13
N LEU A 13 -10.25 5.46 -25.77
CA LEU A 13 -10.08 4.94 -24.42
C LEU A 13 -9.66 6.11 -23.54
N THR A 14 -10.62 6.74 -22.87
CA THR A 14 -10.33 7.75 -21.85
C THR A 14 -9.67 7.05 -20.67
N ILE A 15 -8.34 7.00 -20.66
CA ILE A 15 -7.57 6.57 -19.49
C ILE A 15 -7.74 7.66 -18.44
N SER A 16 -8.70 7.49 -17.53
CA SER A 16 -8.80 8.33 -16.34
C SER A 16 -7.56 8.07 -15.48
N ALA A 17 -6.61 9.01 -15.49
CA ALA A 17 -5.48 8.98 -14.58
C ALA A 17 -6.01 9.19 -13.15
N ALA A 18 -5.97 8.14 -12.32
CA ALA A 18 -6.28 8.26 -10.91
C ALA A 18 -5.20 9.14 -10.26
N SER A 19 -5.58 10.34 -9.81
CA SER A 19 -4.68 11.23 -9.08
C SER A 19 -4.70 10.86 -7.59
N ALA A 20 -3.55 10.43 -7.07
CA ALA A 20 -3.41 10.22 -5.63
C ALA A 20 -3.38 11.59 -4.92
N GLN A 21 -4.34 11.85 -4.03
CA GLN A 21 -4.33 13.06 -3.22
C GLN A 21 -3.11 13.04 -2.30
N THR A 22 -2.35 14.13 -2.22
CA THR A 22 -1.14 14.24 -1.40
C THR A 22 -1.34 15.18 -0.22
N THR A 23 -0.52 15.02 0.81
CA THR A 23 -0.49 15.87 2.01
C THR A 23 0.95 16.00 2.53
N THR A 24 1.26 17.13 3.14
CA THR A 24 2.58 17.41 3.71
C THR A 24 2.55 17.20 5.22
N THR A 25 3.50 16.41 5.71
CA THR A 25 3.69 16.18 7.14
C THR A 25 4.45 17.34 7.79
N ARG A 26 4.15 17.65 9.05
CA ARG A 26 4.93 18.61 9.85
C ARG A 26 6.23 17.97 10.33
N SER A 27 7.26 18.79 10.55
CA SER A 27 8.48 18.33 11.21
C SER A 27 8.22 18.00 12.68
N TYR A 28 9.05 17.11 13.22
CA TYR A 28 9.04 16.75 14.64
C TYR A 28 10.38 16.14 15.06
N THR A 29 10.64 16.11 16.36
CA THR A 29 11.80 15.43 16.95
C THR A 29 11.35 14.15 17.63
N LYS A 30 11.99 13.04 17.29
CA LYS A 30 11.73 11.73 17.93
C LYS A 30 12.23 11.74 19.37
N ALA A 31 11.71 10.83 20.21
CA ALA A 31 12.13 10.73 21.62
C ALA A 31 13.63 10.45 21.80
N ASN A 32 14.28 9.83 20.80
CA ASN A 32 15.72 9.60 20.77
C ASN A 32 16.54 10.80 20.24
N GLY A 33 15.93 11.99 20.08
CA GLY A 33 16.58 13.21 19.63
C GLY A 33 16.71 13.38 18.11
N THR A 34 16.34 12.40 17.29
CA THR A 34 16.43 12.52 15.82
C THR A 34 15.38 13.49 15.28
N TYR A 35 15.80 14.54 14.57
CA TYR A 35 14.92 15.44 13.85
C TYR A 35 14.39 14.80 12.55
N VAL A 36 13.10 14.98 12.28
CA VAL A 36 12.44 14.55 11.04
C VAL A 36 11.93 15.78 10.30
N ALA A 37 12.51 16.02 9.12
CA ALA A 37 12.08 17.07 8.21
C ALA A 37 10.67 16.80 7.65
N PRO A 38 9.92 17.85 7.24
CA PRO A 38 8.63 17.66 6.61
C PRO A 38 8.80 16.94 5.26
N TYR A 39 7.84 16.09 4.92
CA TYR A 39 7.82 15.39 3.63
C TYR A 39 6.39 15.25 3.11
N THR A 40 6.26 15.21 1.78
CA THR A 40 5.00 14.96 1.07
C THR A 40 4.74 13.46 0.99
N ARG A 41 3.51 13.06 1.26
CA ARG A 41 3.03 11.68 1.10
C ARG A 41 1.63 11.66 0.48
N THR A 42 1.20 10.51 -0.02
CA THR A 42 -0.20 10.30 -0.36
C THR A 42 -1.08 10.37 0.89
N GLN A 43 -2.35 10.71 0.72
CA GLN A 43 -3.33 10.60 1.80
C GLN A 43 -3.41 9.16 2.28
N SER A 44 -3.49 8.98 3.60
CA SER A 44 -3.65 7.65 4.17
C SER A 44 -4.99 7.08 3.73
N ASN A 45 -4.96 5.99 2.98
CA ASN A 45 -6.10 5.09 2.86
C ASN A 45 -5.91 3.93 3.85
N ASN A 46 -6.98 3.23 4.20
CA ASN A 46 -6.92 2.16 5.20
C ASN A 46 -6.30 0.87 4.66
N THR A 47 -5.62 0.87 3.51
CA THR A 47 -5.02 -0.31 2.89
C THR A 47 -3.53 -0.11 2.67
N ASN A 48 -2.80 -1.20 2.44
CA ASN A 48 -1.39 -1.11 2.07
C ASN A 48 -1.14 -1.20 0.56
N THR A 49 -2.18 -1.28 -0.28
CA THR A 49 -2.09 -1.61 -1.71
C THR A 49 -1.17 -0.68 -2.50
N ASP A 50 -1.12 0.60 -2.13
CA ASP A 50 -0.34 1.65 -2.80
C ASP A 50 1.00 1.96 -2.09
N ASN A 51 1.31 1.25 -1.01
CA ASN A 51 2.59 1.41 -0.32
C ASN A 51 3.73 0.78 -1.13
N TRP A 52 4.89 1.45 -1.21
CA TRP A 52 6.07 0.90 -1.90
C TRP A 52 6.58 -0.41 -1.31
N SER A 53 6.31 -0.69 -0.03
CA SER A 53 6.68 -1.97 0.60
C SER A 53 5.82 -3.15 0.19
N THR A 54 4.70 -2.91 -0.49
CA THR A 54 3.72 -3.94 -0.85
C THR A 54 4.17 -4.67 -2.11
N GLN A 55 3.98 -5.98 -2.11
CA GLN A 55 4.39 -6.85 -3.20
C GLN A 55 3.80 -6.39 -4.54
N GLY A 56 4.67 -6.29 -5.56
CA GLY A 56 4.33 -5.77 -6.87
C GLY A 56 4.62 -4.28 -7.06
N ASN A 57 4.76 -3.52 -5.97
CA ASN A 57 5.15 -2.11 -6.05
C ASN A 57 6.68 -1.96 -6.01
N SER A 58 7.17 -0.87 -6.60
CA SER A 58 8.58 -0.48 -6.55
C SER A 58 8.71 0.91 -5.95
N ASN A 59 9.73 1.10 -5.12
CA ASN A 59 10.07 2.41 -4.59
C ASN A 59 10.90 3.18 -5.64
N PRO A 60 10.41 4.30 -6.20
CA PRO A 60 11.14 5.05 -7.22
C PRO A 60 12.41 5.72 -6.69
N GLN A 61 12.53 5.95 -5.38
CA GLN A 61 13.68 6.61 -4.78
C GLN A 61 14.86 5.66 -4.54
N THR A 62 14.57 4.40 -4.27
CA THR A 62 15.58 3.39 -3.90
C THR A 62 15.69 2.24 -4.88
N GLY A 63 14.74 2.09 -5.80
CA GLY A 63 14.64 0.96 -6.74
C GLY A 63 14.24 -0.37 -6.08
N THR A 64 13.97 -0.38 -4.77
CA THR A 64 13.63 -1.61 -4.05
C THR A 64 12.20 -2.04 -4.34
N PHE A 65 12.00 -3.34 -4.58
CA PHE A 65 10.68 -3.93 -4.72
C PHE A 65 10.06 -4.24 -3.34
N GLY A 66 8.76 -4.00 -3.23
CA GLY A 66 7.98 -4.39 -2.07
C GLY A 66 7.84 -5.91 -1.96
N THR A 67 7.80 -6.40 -0.73
CA THR A 67 7.72 -7.83 -0.41
C THR A 67 6.59 -8.15 0.56
N ARG A 68 5.92 -7.14 1.12
CA ARG A 68 4.81 -7.35 2.06
C ARG A 68 3.56 -7.73 1.28
N ALA A 69 2.84 -8.75 1.75
CA ALA A 69 1.59 -9.11 1.12
C ALA A 69 0.59 -7.95 1.12
N GLN A 70 -0.18 -7.84 0.05
CA GLN A 70 -1.28 -6.90 -0.06
C GLN A 70 -2.38 -7.25 0.94
N ASP A 71 -3.00 -6.25 1.56
CA ASP A 71 -4.19 -6.44 2.39
C ASP A 71 -5.30 -7.16 1.61
N TYR A 72 -6.03 -8.05 2.30
CA TYR A 72 -7.13 -8.86 1.77
C TYR A 72 -6.73 -9.77 0.60
N SER A 73 -5.48 -10.23 0.57
CA SER A 73 -4.96 -11.17 -0.41
C SER A 73 -4.70 -12.55 0.20
N ALA A 74 -4.65 -13.58 -0.64
CA ALA A 74 -4.30 -14.93 -0.18
C ALA A 74 -2.94 -14.99 0.56
N PRO A 75 -1.86 -14.32 0.08
CA PRO A 75 -0.60 -14.26 0.82
C PRO A 75 -0.70 -13.58 2.19
N ALA A 76 -1.59 -12.60 2.39
CA ALA A 76 -1.78 -11.95 3.69
C ALA A 76 -2.22 -12.96 4.76
N SER A 77 -2.96 -14.00 4.36
CA SER A 77 -3.44 -15.01 5.29
C SER A 77 -2.35 -15.87 5.93
N ASN A 78 -1.15 -15.90 5.35
CA ASN A 78 -0.02 -16.64 5.90
C ASN A 78 0.76 -15.85 6.96
N TYR A 79 0.54 -14.53 7.06
CA TYR A 79 1.22 -13.71 8.05
C TYR A 79 0.68 -14.01 9.46
N GLY A 80 1.58 -14.34 10.38
CA GLY A 80 1.19 -14.73 11.74
C GLY A 80 0.41 -16.05 11.79
N ALA A 81 0.66 -16.97 10.85
CA ALA A 81 0.05 -18.30 10.88
C ALA A 81 0.28 -18.97 12.26
N GLY A 82 -0.79 -19.55 12.82
CA GLY A 82 -0.79 -20.14 14.16
C GLY A 82 -0.92 -19.13 15.32
N GLN A 83 -0.97 -17.83 15.04
CA GLN A 83 -1.16 -16.79 16.06
C GLN A 83 -2.60 -16.29 16.10
N THR A 84 -3.08 -15.90 17.28
CA THR A 84 -4.37 -15.19 17.40
C THR A 84 -4.20 -13.75 16.95
N ILE A 85 -4.80 -13.42 15.80
CA ILE A 85 -4.77 -12.07 15.25
C ILE A 85 -5.83 -11.20 15.93
N GLN A 86 -5.42 -10.01 16.35
CA GLN A 86 -6.24 -8.98 16.98
C GLN A 86 -6.33 -7.75 16.08
N THR A 87 -7.46 -7.05 16.13
CA THR A 87 -7.66 -5.78 15.43
C THR A 87 -7.55 -4.62 16.42
N GLY A 88 -6.67 -3.67 16.13
CA GLY A 88 -6.50 -2.46 16.93
C GLY A 88 -7.59 -1.42 16.66
N PRO A 89 -7.69 -0.37 17.51
CA PRO A 89 -8.71 0.68 17.39
C PRO A 89 -8.60 1.49 16.08
N ARG A 90 -7.45 1.44 15.40
CA ARG A 90 -7.20 2.09 14.10
C ARG A 90 -7.34 1.11 12.92
N GLY A 91 -7.92 -0.07 13.14
CA GLY A 91 -8.15 -1.08 12.11
C GLY A 91 -6.94 -1.94 11.71
N GLY A 92 -5.75 -1.64 12.21
CA GLY A 92 -4.55 -2.46 11.96
C GLY A 92 -4.63 -3.82 12.67
N GLN A 93 -4.24 -4.89 11.97
CA GLN A 93 -4.19 -6.24 12.51
C GLN A 93 -2.79 -6.58 13.04
N TYR A 94 -2.74 -7.31 14.15
CA TYR A 94 -1.48 -7.72 14.79
C TYR A 94 -1.66 -8.98 15.62
N TYR A 95 -0.56 -9.66 15.95
CA TYR A 95 -0.50 -10.61 17.06
C TYR A 95 0.50 -10.12 18.12
N THR A 96 0.45 -10.69 19.32
CA THR A 96 1.45 -10.43 20.36
C THR A 96 2.42 -11.60 20.39
N ASN A 97 3.72 -11.34 20.19
CA ASN A 97 4.74 -12.38 20.22
C ASN A 97 5.12 -12.77 21.66
N ASP A 98 5.98 -13.77 21.81
CA ASP A 98 6.41 -14.28 23.13
C ASP A 98 7.13 -13.24 24.00
N SER A 99 7.68 -12.19 23.39
CA SER A 99 8.28 -11.04 24.10
C SER A 99 7.26 -9.98 24.53
N GLY A 100 5.95 -10.25 24.36
CA GLY A 100 4.89 -9.29 24.66
C GLY A 100 4.78 -8.14 23.66
N ARG A 101 5.46 -8.20 22.51
CA ARG A 101 5.46 -7.12 21.51
C ARG A 101 4.39 -7.36 20.45
N LYS A 102 3.70 -6.28 20.05
CA LYS A 102 2.75 -6.30 18.94
C LYS A 102 3.49 -6.38 17.61
N VAL A 103 3.19 -7.41 16.83
CA VAL A 103 3.71 -7.60 15.47
C VAL A 103 2.56 -7.42 14.49
N TYR A 104 2.61 -6.33 13.73
CA TYR A 104 1.57 -5.99 12.76
C TYR A 104 1.67 -6.82 11.49
N VAL A 105 0.53 -7.33 11.04
CA VAL A 105 0.39 -8.15 9.84
C VAL A 105 -0.49 -7.44 8.81
N PRO A 106 -0.34 -7.72 7.50
CA PRO A 106 -1.32 -7.32 6.51
C PRO A 106 -2.72 -7.79 6.90
N LYS A 107 -3.72 -6.98 6.58
CA LYS A 107 -5.10 -7.32 6.93
C LYS A 107 -5.57 -8.51 6.11
N ARG A 108 -6.26 -9.42 6.78
CA ARG A 108 -6.85 -10.62 6.20
C ARG A 108 -8.33 -10.40 5.92
#